data_AF-A0A6A5XST4-F1
#
_entry.id   AF-A0A6A5XST4-F1
#
_cell.length_a   1.000
_cell.length_b   1.000
_cell.length_c   1.000
_cell.angle_alpha   90.00
_cell.angle_beta   90.00
_cell.angle_gamma   90.00
#
_symmetry.space_group_name_H-M   'P 1'
#
loop_
_entity.id
_entity.type
_entity.pdbx_description
1 polymer ?
#
loop_
_entity_poly.entity_id
_entity_poly.type
_entity_poly.pdbx_seq_one_letter_code
_entity_poly.pdbx_strand_id
1 'polypeptide(L)'
;MSSQQQQSSFQPPRRTGTENLLPQGQERSEQVETMQSYEAAAPQSEDDVNQAILQREFPNIDGSLIAAIYGDSKSLSATREMLQELSSNEPNPAN
;
A
#
# COMPACT_ATOMS: atom_id res chain seq x y z
N MET A 1 -5.33 -38.74 -47.35
CA MET A 1 -4.85 -39.17 -46.02
C MET A 1 -3.41 -38.70 -45.91
N SER A 2 -3.20 -37.50 -45.36
CA SER A 2 -2.81 -37.23 -43.95
C SER A 2 -1.30 -36.97 -43.87
N SER A 3 -0.88 -35.70 -43.85
CA SER A 3 -0.46 -34.93 -42.65
C SER A 3 0.99 -35.24 -42.24
N GLN A 4 1.95 -34.38 -42.60
CA GLN A 4 2.39 -33.23 -41.81
C GLN A 4 3.27 -33.63 -40.61
N GLN A 5 4.56 -33.29 -40.67
CA GLN A 5 5.26 -32.77 -39.51
C GLN A 5 6.36 -31.82 -39.98
N GLN A 6 5.93 -30.58 -40.15
CA GLN A 6 6.79 -29.43 -40.38
C GLN A 6 7.37 -29.01 -39.03
N GLN A 7 8.69 -28.98 -38.98
CA GLN A 7 9.51 -28.58 -37.85
C GLN A 7 9.39 -27.06 -37.68
N SER A 8 8.56 -26.63 -36.74
CA SER A 8 8.39 -25.21 -36.41
C SER A 8 9.37 -24.85 -35.29
N SER A 9 10.48 -24.21 -35.66
CA SER A 9 11.39 -23.54 -34.73
C SER A 9 10.61 -22.47 -33.96
N PHE A 10 10.35 -22.70 -32.67
CA PHE A 10 9.75 -21.70 -31.78
C PHE A 10 10.78 -20.61 -31.46
N GLN A 11 10.89 -19.61 -32.34
CA GLN A 11 11.56 -18.36 -32.01
C GLN A 11 10.58 -17.48 -31.23
N PRO A 12 10.94 -16.99 -30.03
CA PRO A 12 10.08 -16.07 -29.29
C PRO A 12 9.82 -14.82 -30.16
N PRO A 13 8.61 -14.23 -30.11
CA PRO A 13 8.29 -13.06 -30.92
C PRO A 13 9.31 -11.95 -30.66
N ARG A 14 9.99 -11.47 -31.72
CA ARG A 14 10.86 -10.30 -31.61
C ARG A 14 10.02 -9.09 -31.19
N ARG A 15 10.27 -8.58 -29.98
CA ARG A 15 9.64 -7.41 -29.36
C ARG A 15 10.10 -6.08 -29.97
N THR A 16 10.35 -6.02 -31.28
CA THR A 16 11.08 -4.89 -31.91
C THR A 16 10.24 -3.64 -32.14
N GLY A 17 8.93 -3.64 -31.87
CA GLY A 17 8.07 -2.46 -32.10
C GLY A 17 7.74 -1.63 -30.85
N THR A 18 7.82 -2.22 -29.65
CA THR A 18 7.28 -1.60 -28.42
C THR A 18 8.36 -0.98 -27.54
N GLU A 19 9.63 -1.37 -27.69
CA GLU A 19 10.74 -0.78 -26.92
C GLU A 19 11.01 0.69 -27.28
N ASN A 20 10.62 1.13 -28.48
CA ASN A 20 10.81 2.50 -28.93
C ASN A 20 9.65 3.45 -28.55
N LEU A 21 8.65 2.93 -27.84
CA LEU A 21 7.51 3.69 -27.30
C LEU A 21 7.65 3.98 -25.81
N LEU A 22 8.66 3.40 -25.16
CA LEU A 22 8.96 3.69 -23.77
C LEU A 22 9.78 5.00 -23.70
N PRO A 23 9.38 5.97 -22.87
CA PRO A 23 10.14 7.20 -22.67
C PRO A 23 11.59 6.85 -22.29
N GLN A 24 12.56 7.33 -23.09
CA GLN A 24 13.99 7.09 -22.89
C GLN A 24 14.65 8.35 -22.32
N GLY A 25 15.58 8.17 -21.37
CA GLY A 25 16.40 9.27 -20.86
C GLY A 25 15.60 10.33 -20.08
N GLN A 26 15.72 11.60 -20.47
CA GLN A 26 15.22 12.77 -19.72
C GLN A 26 13.69 12.75 -19.52
N GLU A 27 12.94 12.31 -20.53
CA GLU A 27 11.48 12.23 -20.49
C GLU A 27 10.99 11.22 -19.42
N ARG A 28 11.76 10.16 -19.16
CA ARG A 28 11.49 9.22 -18.06
C ARG A 28 11.68 9.87 -16.70
N SER A 29 12.74 10.68 -16.54
CA SER A 29 12.97 11.44 -15.30
C SER A 29 11.88 12.48 -15.06
N GLU A 30 11.42 13.19 -16.09
CA GLU A 30 10.32 14.16 -15.99
C GLU A 30 9.00 13.48 -15.60
N GLN A 31 8.70 12.31 -16.18
CA GLN A 31 7.53 11.52 -15.78
C GLN A 31 7.64 11.01 -14.35
N VAL A 32 8.82 10.56 -13.93
CA VAL A 32 9.08 10.08 -12.56
C VAL A 32 8.98 11.23 -11.55
N GLU A 33 9.47 12.42 -11.87
CA GLU A 33 9.34 13.62 -11.03
C GLU A 33 7.89 14.09 -10.94
N THR A 34 7.17 14.07 -12.07
CA THR A 34 5.74 14.39 -12.12
C THR A 34 4.92 13.44 -11.26
N MET A 35 5.17 12.12 -11.36
CA MET A 35 4.48 11.12 -10.53
C MET A 35 4.79 11.30 -9.04
N GLN A 36 6.06 11.50 -8.67
CA GLN A 36 6.45 11.74 -7.28
C GLN A 36 5.85 13.02 -6.72
N SER A 37 5.69 14.06 -7.54
CA SER A 37 5.06 15.32 -7.12
C SER A 37 3.59 15.13 -6.75
N TYR A 38 2.85 14.27 -7.46
CA TYR A 38 1.48 13.93 -7.12
C TYR A 38 1.37 13.09 -5.83
N GLU A 39 2.29 12.16 -5.61
CA GLU A 39 2.36 11.38 -4.35
C GLU A 39 2.74 12.26 -3.15
N ALA A 40 3.70 13.17 -3.32
CA ALA A 40 4.12 14.11 -2.27
C ALA A 40 3.05 15.16 -1.94
N ALA A 41 2.20 15.50 -2.92
CA ALA A 41 1.09 16.43 -2.74
C ALA A 41 -0.20 15.76 -2.26
N ALA A 42 -0.22 14.43 -2.07
CA ALA A 42 -1.38 13.73 -1.55
C ALA A 42 -1.68 14.26 -0.14
N PRO A 43 -2.83 14.94 0.08
CA PRO A 43 -3.17 15.43 1.40
C PRO A 43 -3.31 14.24 2.33
N GLN A 44 -2.61 14.29 3.47
CA GLN A 44 -2.78 13.30 4.51
C GLN A 44 -4.26 13.31 4.92
N SER A 45 -4.94 12.17 4.75
CA SER A 45 -6.37 12.06 5.06
C SER A 45 -6.59 12.30 6.54
N GLU A 46 -7.75 12.86 6.93
CA GLU A 46 -8.17 12.97 8.32
C GLU A 46 -8.13 11.59 9.02
N ASP A 47 -8.43 10.52 8.28
CA ASP A 47 -8.31 9.15 8.74
C ASP A 47 -6.89 8.75 9.15
N ASP A 48 -5.90 9.22 8.38
CA ASP A 48 -4.48 8.93 8.60
C ASP A 48 -3.95 9.74 9.80
N VAL A 49 -4.38 11.00 9.92
CA VAL A 49 -4.12 11.83 11.10
C VAL A 49 -4.70 11.18 12.36
N ASN A 50 -5.95 10.71 12.31
CA ASN A 50 -6.62 10.08 13.44
C ASN A 50 -5.94 8.76 13.85
N GLN A 51 -5.56 7.91 12.89
CA GLN A 51 -4.79 6.69 13.18
C GLN A 51 -3.42 7.02 13.80
N ALA A 52 -2.73 8.06 13.31
CA ALA A 52 -1.46 8.50 13.88
C ALA A 52 -1.60 9.08 15.30
N ILE A 53 -2.74 9.69 15.64
CA ILE A 53 -3.05 10.11 17.02
C ILE A 53 -3.21 8.88 17.91
N LEU A 54 -4.05 7.92 17.51
CA LEU A 54 -4.30 6.70 18.28
C LEU A 54 -3.02 5.88 18.49
N GLN A 55 -2.16 5.78 17.48
CA GLN A 55 -0.87 5.09 17.60
C GLN A 55 0.06 5.74 18.63
N ARG A 56 0.02 7.08 18.75
CA ARG A 56 0.78 7.80 19.79
C ARG A 56 0.19 7.62 21.18
N GLU A 57 -1.12 7.50 21.30
CA GLU A 57 -1.81 7.28 22.58
C GLU A 57 -1.66 5.85 23.08
N PHE A 58 -1.61 4.88 22.17
CA PHE A 58 -1.50 3.45 22.47
C PHE A 58 -0.25 2.85 21.80
N PRO A 59 0.98 3.21 22.23
CA PRO A 59 2.21 2.71 21.62
C PRO A 59 2.41 1.19 21.80
N ASN A 60 1.71 0.58 22.76
CA ASN A 60 1.74 -0.86 23.00
C ASN A 60 0.80 -1.64 22.05
N ILE A 61 -0.09 -0.94 21.33
CA ILE A 61 -1.02 -1.57 20.39
C ILE A 61 -0.48 -1.46 18.97
N ASP A 62 -0.57 -2.57 18.23
CA ASP A 62 -0.13 -2.65 16.85
C ASP A 62 -0.96 -1.75 15.92
N GLY A 63 -0.30 -1.04 15.01
CA GLY A 63 -0.94 -0.11 14.08
C GLY A 63 -1.92 -0.76 13.12
N SER A 64 -1.73 -2.04 12.77
CA SER A 64 -2.69 -2.78 11.96
C SER A 64 -4.02 -3.01 12.68
N LEU A 65 -3.98 -3.26 13.99
CA LEU A 65 -5.17 -3.40 14.83
C LEU A 65 -5.88 -2.05 15.00
N ILE A 66 -5.13 -0.97 15.23
CA ILE A 66 -5.67 0.39 15.29
C ILE A 66 -6.38 0.74 13.98
N ALA A 67 -5.75 0.47 12.83
CA ALA A 67 -6.33 0.71 11.51
C ALA A 67 -7.60 -0.11 11.27
N ALA A 68 -7.65 -1.37 11.72
CA ALA A 68 -8.82 -2.22 11.60
C ALA A 68 -10.01 -1.69 12.42
N ILE A 69 -9.77 -1.34 13.70
CA ILE A 69 -10.81 -0.83 14.59
C ILE A 69 -11.28 0.56 14.17
N TYR A 70 -10.34 1.44 13.78
CA TYR A 70 -10.67 2.77 13.26
C TYR A 70 -11.38 2.71 11.90
N GLY A 71 -11.01 1.76 11.03
CA GLY A 71 -11.69 1.53 9.77
C GLY A 71 -13.14 1.09 9.93
N ASP A 72 -13.44 0.30 10.97
CA ASP A 72 -14.80 -0.12 11.32
C ASP A 72 -15.62 1.01 11.96
N SER A 73 -15.05 1.71 12.94
CA SER A 73 -15.79 2.77 13.67
C SER A 73 -15.88 4.10 12.92
N LYS A 74 -14.89 4.40 12.07
CA LYS A 74 -14.62 5.73 11.48
C LYS A 74 -14.69 6.89 12.48
N SER A 75 -14.40 6.61 13.75
CA SER A 75 -14.56 7.55 14.85
C SER A 75 -13.40 7.46 15.83
N LEU A 76 -12.69 8.58 15.99
CA LEU A 76 -11.52 8.68 16.87
C LEU A 76 -11.89 8.35 18.32
N SER A 77 -13.00 8.88 18.83
CA SER A 77 -13.43 8.66 20.21
C SER A 77 -13.84 7.22 20.47
N ALA A 78 -14.64 6.63 19.58
CA ALA A 78 -15.07 5.24 19.72
C ALA A 78 -13.89 4.26 19.65
N THR A 79 -12.96 4.48 18.73
CA THR A 79 -11.73 3.67 18.67
C THR A 79 -10.87 3.83 19.90
N ARG A 80 -10.72 5.05 20.43
CA ARG A 80 -9.97 5.29 21.67
C ARG A 80 -10.54 4.50 22.84
N GLU A 81 -11.87 4.46 23.00
CA GLU A 81 -12.50 3.68 24.08
C GLU A 81 -12.24 2.18 23.92
N MET A 82 -12.40 1.63 22.71
CA MET A 82 -12.10 0.22 22.44
C MET A 82 -10.62 -0.13 22.69
N LEU A 83 -9.69 0.72 22.24
CA LEU A 83 -8.25 0.54 22.48
C LEU A 83 -7.90 0.65 23.96
N GLN A 84 -8.60 1.51 24.71
CA GLN A 84 -8.42 1.62 26.16
C GLN A 84 -8.84 0.34 26.87
N GLU A 85 -9.96 -0.28 26.48
CA GLU A 85 -10.38 -1.57 27.02
C GLU A 85 -9.35 -2.66 26.73
N LEU A 86 -8.85 -2.73 25.49
CA LEU A 86 -7.84 -3.72 25.09
C LEU A 86 -6.52 -3.55 25.85
N SER A 87 -6.03 -2.31 25.99
CA SER A 87 -4.82 -1.98 26.75
C SER A 87 -4.98 -2.29 28.24
N SER A 88 -6.15 -2.02 28.81
CA SER A 88 -6.44 -2.28 30.24
C SER A 88 -6.63 -3.76 30.55
N ASN A 89 -6.97 -4.57 29.54
CA ASN A 89 -7.19 -6.00 29.67
C ASN A 89 -5.92 -6.83 29.40
N GLU A 90 -4.77 -6.20 29.13
CA GLU A 90 -3.48 -6.88 29.24
C GLU A 90 -3.25 -7.24 30.72
N PRO A 91 -3.19 -8.54 31.08
CA PRO A 91 -2.91 -8.93 32.44
C PRO A 91 -1.48 -8.48 32.79
N ASN A 92 -1.37 -7.45 33.63
CA ASN A 92 -0.14 -7.12 34.32
C ASN A 92 0.41 -8.41 34.97
N PRO A 93 1.54 -8.99 34.52
CA PRO A 93 2.14 -10.09 35.25
C PRO A 93 2.55 -9.52 36.61
N ALA A 94 1.83 -9.96 37.64
CA ALA A 94 2.04 -9.58 39.02
C ALA A 94 3.54 -9.56 39.38
N ASN A 95 3.99 -8.44 39.93
CA ASN A 95 5.22 -8.37 40.73
C ASN A 95 4.86 -8.65 42.18
#